data_AF-A0AAN7S8H4-F1
#
_entry.id   AF-A0AAN7S8H4-F1
#
_cell.length_a   1.000
_cell.length_b   1.000
_cell.length_c   1.000
_cell.angle_alpha   90.00
_cell.angle_beta   90.00
_cell.angle_gamma   90.00
#
_symmetry.space_group_name_H-M   'P 1'
#
loop_
_entity.id
_entity.type
_entity.pdbx_description
1 polymer ?
#
loop_
_entity_poly.entity_id
_entity_poly.type
_entity_poly.pdbx_seq_one_letter_code
_entity_poly.pdbx_strand_id
1 'polypeptide(L)'
;MGLPDRIFPSPSEFLRKKCGIRHQVKSDSSKQPPSKRLTPVIPTVDLLKEDRERRKKLPPEKNFVRVNVDNALNLKPKVPEERIVIRKDGLTKKMSAGMEPVYIFKETFGRMPQYLKRFIKEREKNVLMKKDVTEIEHPKCRYVIKEEREQLLKGLKENWEELQKKYQGLPILTDSIAKVHRKLKLEEELKQLEKDIVLIEKHPYIYVYEDNDLTSN
;
A
#
# COMPACT_ATOMS: atom_id res chain seq x y z
N MET A 1 53.69 -66.92 -95.97
CA MET A 1 54.59 -67.89 -95.29
C MET A 1 55.72 -67.21 -94.50
N GLY A 2 55.77 -67.16 -93.18
CA GLY A 2 54.63 -67.06 -92.27
C GLY A 2 53.98 -65.67 -92.32
N LEU A 3 54.25 -64.88 -93.36
CA LEU A 3 53.35 -63.81 -93.81
C LEU A 3 51.91 -64.37 -93.76
N PRO A 4 50.96 -63.81 -92.99
CA PRO A 4 49.67 -63.66 -93.61
C PRO A 4 49.99 -62.80 -94.83
N ASP A 5 49.86 -63.37 -96.01
CA ASP A 5 49.71 -62.62 -97.25
C ASP A 5 48.40 -61.83 -97.09
N ARG A 6 48.39 -60.86 -96.17
CA ARG A 6 47.48 -59.73 -96.25
C ARG A 6 48.01 -58.98 -97.44
N ILE A 7 47.58 -59.44 -98.61
CA ILE A 7 47.59 -58.68 -99.84
C ILE A 7 47.02 -57.33 -99.42
N PHE A 8 47.88 -56.32 -99.34
CA PHE A 8 47.39 -54.97 -99.16
C PHE A 8 46.52 -54.72 -100.40
N PRO A 9 45.23 -54.39 -100.23
CA PRO A 9 44.39 -54.08 -101.38
C PRO A 9 45.09 -52.98 -102.17
N SER A 10 45.08 -53.12 -103.50
CA SER A 10 45.69 -52.14 -104.40
C SER A 10 45.19 -50.74 -104.03
N PRO A 11 45.97 -49.65 -104.18
CA PRO A 11 45.50 -48.27 -103.98
C PRO A 11 44.14 -47.94 -104.62
N SER A 12 43.78 -48.69 -105.67
CA SER A 12 42.48 -48.66 -106.36
C SER A 12 41.29 -49.19 -105.52
N GLU A 13 41.52 -50.14 -104.62
CA GLU A 13 40.50 -50.89 -103.87
C GLU A 13 40.22 -50.31 -102.47
N PHE A 14 40.93 -49.26 -102.05
CA PHE A 14 40.54 -48.52 -100.86
C PHE A 14 39.20 -47.79 -101.08
N LEU A 15 38.44 -47.63 -99.99
CA LEU A 15 37.17 -46.92 -99.97
C LEU A 15 37.33 -45.51 -100.57
N ARG A 16 36.74 -45.31 -101.74
CA ARG A 16 36.66 -44.02 -102.42
C ARG A 16 35.71 -43.07 -101.68
N LYS A 17 35.92 -41.76 -101.87
CA LYS A 17 35.12 -40.71 -101.24
C LYS A 17 33.63 -40.93 -101.57
N LYS A 18 32.79 -41.03 -100.54
CA LYS A 18 31.33 -41.26 -100.59
C LYS A 18 30.85 -42.70 -100.91
N CYS A 19 31.71 -43.71 -100.85
CA CYS A 19 31.36 -45.08 -101.23
C CYS A 19 30.96 -46.02 -100.07
N GLY A 20 31.01 -45.56 -98.82
CA GLY A 20 30.51 -46.32 -97.66
C GLY A 20 29.01 -46.16 -97.44
N ILE A 21 28.38 -47.13 -96.75
CA ILE A 21 26.94 -47.07 -96.38
C ILE A 21 26.69 -45.78 -95.59
N ARG A 22 25.95 -44.85 -96.20
CA ARG A 22 25.53 -43.61 -95.53
C ARG A 22 24.20 -43.86 -94.86
N HIS A 23 24.19 -43.92 -93.54
CA HIS A 23 22.95 -43.78 -92.78
C HIS A 23 22.43 -42.34 -92.97
N GLN A 24 21.45 -42.17 -93.85
CA GLN A 24 20.69 -40.93 -93.90
C GLN A 24 19.67 -40.98 -92.76
N VAL A 25 19.93 -40.20 -91.70
CA VAL A 25 18.88 -39.89 -90.73
C VAL A 25 17.85 -39.06 -91.49
N LYS A 26 16.66 -39.62 -91.74
CA LYS A 26 15.53 -38.80 -92.16
C LYS A 26 15.26 -37.86 -90.98
N SER A 27 15.63 -36.59 -91.12
CA SER A 27 15.23 -35.58 -90.16
C SER A 27 13.73 -35.41 -90.32
N ASP A 28 12.94 -36.05 -89.46
CA ASP A 28 11.57 -35.64 -89.25
C ASP A 28 11.63 -34.17 -88.82
N SER A 29 11.23 -33.26 -89.70
CA SER A 29 11.19 -31.82 -89.43
C SER A 29 10.18 -31.42 -88.34
N SER A 30 9.70 -32.39 -87.56
CA SER A 30 8.89 -32.16 -86.38
C SER A 30 9.79 -32.12 -85.14
N LYS A 31 9.97 -30.89 -84.65
CA LYS A 31 10.41 -30.46 -83.30
C LYS A 31 11.77 -29.76 -83.30
N GLN A 32 11.77 -28.48 -83.68
CA GLN A 32 11.73 -27.36 -82.72
C GLN A 32 11.13 -26.13 -83.42
N PRO A 33 10.20 -25.37 -82.81
CA PRO A 33 9.78 -24.10 -83.39
C PRO A 33 11.01 -23.18 -83.47
N PRO A 34 11.23 -22.46 -84.58
CA PRO A 34 12.27 -21.45 -84.60
C PRO A 34 11.96 -20.45 -83.49
N SER A 35 12.93 -20.21 -82.59
CA SER A 35 12.87 -19.08 -81.67
C SER A 35 12.95 -17.80 -82.49
N LYS A 36 11.81 -17.41 -83.06
CA LYS A 36 11.61 -16.07 -83.60
C LYS A 36 11.66 -15.18 -82.37
N ARG A 37 12.75 -14.44 -82.18
CA ARG A 37 12.70 -13.25 -81.33
C ARG A 37 11.66 -12.34 -81.97
N LEU A 38 10.41 -12.48 -81.55
CA LEU A 38 9.34 -11.62 -82.00
C LEU A 38 9.74 -10.22 -81.54
N THR A 39 10.04 -9.35 -82.49
CA THR A 39 10.14 -7.93 -82.20
C THR A 39 8.82 -7.51 -81.57
N PRO A 40 8.82 -6.64 -80.54
CA PRO A 40 7.58 -6.21 -79.92
C PRO A 40 6.67 -5.66 -81.02
N VAL A 41 5.46 -6.21 -81.12
CA VAL A 41 4.47 -5.76 -82.09
C VAL A 41 4.18 -4.29 -81.80
N ILE A 42 4.41 -3.44 -82.80
CA ILE A 42 4.13 -2.01 -82.69
C ILE A 42 2.61 -1.87 -82.54
N PRO A 43 2.12 -1.17 -81.50
CA PRO A 43 0.69 -1.08 -81.25
C PRO A 43 -0.01 -0.37 -82.43
N THR A 44 -1.15 -0.93 -82.85
CA THR A 44 -2.01 -0.38 -83.88
C THR A 44 -2.53 1.00 -83.46
N VAL A 45 -2.80 1.87 -84.43
CA VAL A 45 -3.30 3.24 -84.21
C VAL A 45 -4.55 3.25 -83.32
N ASP A 46 -5.42 2.25 -83.45
CA ASP A 46 -6.65 2.17 -82.65
C ASP A 46 -6.37 1.82 -81.18
N LEU A 47 -5.41 0.93 -80.91
CA LEU A 47 -4.94 0.64 -79.54
C LEU A 47 -4.32 1.88 -78.88
N LEU A 48 -3.63 2.73 -79.66
CA LEU A 48 -3.08 3.98 -79.16
C LEU A 48 -4.17 5.01 -78.85
N LYS A 49 -5.27 5.03 -79.63
CA LYS A 49 -6.44 5.88 -79.34
C LYS A 49 -7.15 5.41 -78.07
N GLU A 50 -7.38 4.10 -77.95
CA GLU A 50 -7.97 3.49 -76.75
C GLU A 50 -7.12 3.78 -75.50
N ASP A 51 -5.79 3.67 -75.58
CA ASP A 51 -4.93 3.93 -74.44
C ASP A 51 -4.92 5.42 -74.05
N ARG A 52 -5.02 6.33 -75.02
CA ARG A 52 -5.20 7.77 -74.76
C ARG A 52 -6.53 8.06 -74.07
N GLU A 53 -7.62 7.44 -74.52
CA GLU A 53 -8.92 7.58 -73.86
C GLU A 53 -8.91 6.99 -72.44
N ARG A 54 -8.26 5.84 -72.26
CA ARG A 54 -8.07 5.21 -70.96
C ARG A 54 -7.32 6.14 -70.00
N ARG A 55 -6.24 6.77 -70.46
CA ARG A 55 -5.45 7.74 -69.67
C ARG A 55 -6.24 8.99 -69.32
N LYS A 56 -7.11 9.47 -70.21
CA LYS A 56 -8.01 10.61 -69.92
C LYS A 56 -9.07 10.28 -68.86
N LYS A 57 -9.45 9.00 -68.73
CA LYS A 57 -10.39 8.50 -67.71
C LYS A 57 -9.70 8.16 -66.39
N LEU A 58 -8.37 8.23 -66.30
CA LEU A 58 -7.67 7.99 -65.04
C LEU A 58 -7.93 9.12 -64.05
N PRO A 59 -8.07 8.80 -62.76
CA PRO A 59 -8.17 9.84 -61.74
C PRO A 59 -6.91 10.72 -61.74
N PRO A 60 -7.03 11.98 -61.30
CA PRO A 60 -5.89 12.89 -61.21
C PRO A 60 -4.79 12.31 -60.32
N GLU A 61 -3.53 12.68 -60.59
CA GLU A 61 -2.38 12.26 -59.81
C GLU A 61 -2.58 12.61 -58.32
N LYS A 62 -2.17 11.67 -57.47
CA LYS A 62 -2.30 11.80 -56.01
C LYS A 62 -1.50 13.01 -55.54
N ASN A 63 -2.16 13.97 -54.88
CA ASN A 63 -1.47 15.11 -54.29
C ASN A 63 -0.77 14.70 -52.99
N PHE A 64 0.54 14.42 -53.07
CA PHE A 64 1.35 14.00 -51.93
C PHE A 64 1.42 15.04 -50.82
N VAL A 65 1.28 16.34 -51.12
CA VAL A 65 1.28 17.40 -50.09
C VAL A 65 0.04 17.26 -49.20
N ARG A 66 -1.15 17.13 -49.80
CA ARG A 66 -2.41 16.94 -49.05
C ARG A 66 -2.37 15.66 -48.23
N VAL A 67 -1.92 14.56 -48.83
CA VAL A 67 -1.81 13.26 -48.16
C VAL A 67 -0.83 13.33 -46.99
N ASN A 68 0.28 14.05 -47.12
CA ASN A 68 1.24 14.21 -46.03
C ASN A 68 0.67 15.06 -44.89
N VAL A 69 -0.07 16.12 -45.21
CA VAL A 69 -0.78 16.95 -44.22
C VAL A 69 -1.83 16.13 -43.49
N ASP A 70 -2.67 15.40 -44.21
CA ASP A 70 -3.69 14.54 -43.64
C ASP A 70 -3.06 13.44 -42.77
N ASN A 71 -1.96 12.84 -43.24
CA ASN A 71 -1.24 11.83 -42.47
C ASN A 71 -0.63 12.42 -41.19
N ALA A 72 -0.07 13.63 -41.23
CA ALA A 72 0.49 14.29 -40.05
C ALA A 72 -0.59 14.67 -39.04
N LEU A 73 -1.73 15.21 -39.51
CA LEU A 73 -2.89 15.54 -38.67
C LEU A 73 -3.51 14.31 -38.03
N ASN A 74 -3.56 13.19 -38.76
CA ASN A 74 -4.12 11.93 -38.28
C ASN A 74 -3.10 11.05 -37.53
N LEU A 75 -1.84 11.46 -37.45
CA LEU A 75 -0.80 10.70 -36.77
C LEU A 75 -1.06 10.72 -35.27
N LYS A 76 -1.27 9.55 -34.66
CA LYS A 76 -1.34 9.45 -33.21
C LYS A 76 0.06 9.65 -32.61
N PRO A 77 0.18 10.40 -31.50
CA PRO A 77 1.45 10.54 -30.81
C PRO A 77 1.97 9.17 -30.36
N LYS A 78 3.30 9.03 -30.32
CA LYS A 78 3.94 7.81 -29.81
C LYS A 78 3.59 7.64 -28.34
N VAL A 79 2.98 6.50 -28.00
CA VAL A 79 2.69 6.15 -26.60
C VAL A 79 4.04 5.99 -25.87
N PRO A 80 4.25 6.67 -24.73
CA PRO A 80 5.49 6.55 -23.97
C PRO A 80 5.65 5.12 -23.42
N GLU A 81 6.89 4.64 -23.36
CA GLU A 81 7.16 3.36 -22.73
C GLU A 81 7.03 3.49 -21.21
N GLU A 82 6.34 2.54 -20.58
CA GLU A 82 6.22 2.49 -19.13
C GLU A 82 7.57 2.14 -18.50
N ARG A 83 7.99 2.97 -17.53
CA ARG A 83 9.30 2.86 -16.86
C ARG A 83 9.12 3.00 -15.36
N ILE A 84 9.96 2.27 -14.62
CA ILE A 84 10.02 2.32 -13.16
C ILE A 84 11.34 2.96 -12.76
N VAL A 85 11.27 3.87 -11.80
CA VAL A 85 12.44 4.48 -11.16
C VAL A 85 12.93 3.53 -10.06
N ILE A 86 14.17 3.05 -10.18
CA ILE A 86 14.76 2.11 -9.21
C ILE A 86 15.46 2.86 -8.08
N ARG A 87 16.14 3.97 -8.41
CA ARG A 87 16.92 4.76 -7.44
C ARG A 87 16.47 6.22 -7.43
N LYS A 88 16.68 6.88 -6.30
CA LYS A 88 16.48 8.33 -6.12
C LYS A 88 17.27 9.19 -7.12
N ASP A 89 18.36 8.64 -7.67
CA ASP A 89 19.24 9.31 -8.64
C ASP A 89 18.66 9.34 -10.07
N GLY A 90 17.44 8.81 -10.28
CA GLY A 90 16.76 8.83 -11.57
C GLY A 90 17.08 7.66 -12.51
N LEU A 91 17.77 6.62 -12.02
CA LEU A 91 17.97 5.39 -12.78
C LEU A 91 16.62 4.73 -13.06
N THR A 92 16.26 4.66 -14.34
CA THR A 92 15.00 4.06 -14.82
C THR A 92 15.23 2.72 -15.50
N LYS A 93 14.25 1.82 -15.37
CA LYS A 93 14.19 0.55 -16.08
C LYS A 93 12.84 0.43 -16.78
N LYS A 94 12.82 -0.22 -17.94
CA LYS A 94 11.57 -0.58 -18.63
C LYS A 94 10.73 -1.48 -17.73
N MET A 95 9.44 -1.17 -17.60
CA MET A 95 8.52 -1.97 -16.80
C MET A 95 8.34 -3.36 -17.45
N SER A 96 8.56 -4.42 -16.68
CA SER A 96 8.27 -5.80 -17.10
C SER A 96 6.96 -6.28 -16.49
N ALA A 97 6.34 -7.30 -17.09
CA ALA A 97 5.13 -7.92 -16.57
C ALA A 97 5.29 -8.27 -15.07
N GLY A 98 4.31 -7.87 -14.26
CA GLY A 98 4.31 -8.08 -12.80
C GLY A 98 4.99 -7.00 -11.97
N MET A 99 5.64 -5.99 -12.57
CA MET A 99 6.20 -4.85 -11.85
C MET A 99 5.25 -3.64 -11.77
N GLU A 100 4.00 -3.80 -12.21
CA GLU A 100 2.98 -2.77 -12.14
C GLU A 100 2.52 -2.52 -10.70
N PRO A 101 2.39 -1.25 -10.27
CA PRO A 101 1.91 -0.92 -8.93
C PRO A 101 0.38 -1.12 -8.80
N VAL A 102 -0.09 -2.37 -8.81
CA VAL A 102 -1.52 -2.73 -8.76
C VAL A 102 -2.22 -2.20 -7.51
N TYR A 103 -1.54 -2.24 -6.36
CA TYR A 103 -2.16 -1.93 -5.06
C TYR A 103 -2.29 -0.43 -4.78
N ILE A 104 -1.51 0.42 -5.46
CA ILE A 104 -1.53 1.87 -5.26
C ILE A 104 -2.79 2.47 -5.88
N PHE A 105 -3.27 1.90 -6.99
CA PHE A 105 -4.49 2.34 -7.68
C PHE A 105 -5.78 1.80 -7.08
N LYS A 106 -5.71 1.00 -5.99
CA LYS A 106 -6.92 0.54 -5.30
C LYS A 106 -7.62 1.71 -4.65
N GLU A 107 -8.96 1.76 -4.75
CA GLU A 107 -9.76 2.83 -4.12
C GLU A 107 -9.59 2.89 -2.59
N THR A 108 -9.27 1.74 -1.98
CA THR A 108 -9.01 1.62 -0.54
C THR A 108 -7.59 2.03 -0.15
N PHE A 109 -6.71 2.33 -1.10
CA PHE A 109 -5.34 2.72 -0.81
C PHE A 109 -5.34 4.03 -0.01
N GLY A 110 -4.57 4.07 1.08
CA GLY A 110 -4.55 5.20 2.00
C GLY A 110 -5.80 5.37 2.88
N ARG A 111 -6.86 4.56 2.71
CA ARG A 111 -8.05 4.59 3.58
C ARG A 111 -7.87 3.65 4.76
N MET A 112 -8.30 4.06 5.95
CA MET A 112 -8.34 3.18 7.12
C MET A 112 -9.32 2.01 6.91
N PRO A 113 -8.86 0.75 7.03
CA PRO A 113 -9.73 -0.41 6.99
C PRO A 113 -10.88 -0.35 8.01
N GLN A 114 -12.05 -0.87 7.62
CA GLN A 114 -13.27 -0.79 8.42
C GLN A 114 -13.15 -1.50 9.78
N TYR A 115 -12.38 -2.60 9.84
CA TYR A 115 -12.17 -3.34 11.09
C TYR A 115 -11.41 -2.52 12.13
N LEU A 116 -10.44 -1.70 11.71
CA LEU A 116 -9.72 -0.81 12.63
C LEU A 116 -10.64 0.26 13.20
N LYS A 117 -11.54 0.82 12.38
CA LYS A 117 -12.56 1.78 12.86
C LYS A 117 -13.46 1.15 13.94
N ARG A 118 -13.85 -0.11 13.76
CA ARG A 118 -14.64 -0.86 14.75
C ARG A 118 -13.86 -1.02 16.06
N PHE A 119 -12.60 -1.43 15.98
CA PHE A 119 -11.75 -1.58 17.17
C PHE A 119 -11.53 -0.26 17.93
N ILE A 120 -11.30 0.84 17.22
CA ILE A 120 -11.14 2.17 17.84
C ILE A 120 -12.42 2.56 18.58
N LYS A 121 -13.58 2.44 17.91
CA LYS A 121 -14.88 2.76 18.50
C LYS A 121 -15.21 1.90 19.71
N GLU A 122 -14.89 0.61 19.66
CA GLU A 122 -15.10 -0.32 20.77
C GLU A 122 -14.20 0.03 21.97
N ARG A 123 -12.92 0.37 21.70
CA ARG A 123 -12.01 0.85 22.73
C ARG A 123 -12.51 2.14 23.39
N GLU A 124 -12.97 3.11 22.60
CA GLU A 124 -13.54 4.37 23.12
C GLU A 124 -14.76 4.11 24.00
N LYS A 125 -15.68 3.24 23.55
CA LYS A 125 -16.86 2.86 24.32
C LYS A 125 -16.50 2.18 25.65
N ASN A 126 -15.52 1.29 25.63
CA ASN A 126 -15.05 0.60 26.85
C ASN A 126 -14.38 1.57 27.84
N VAL A 127 -13.64 2.57 27.35
CA VAL A 127 -13.05 3.61 28.19
C VAL A 127 -14.15 4.47 28.81
N LEU A 128 -15.16 4.86 28.04
CA LEU A 128 -16.29 5.64 28.55
C LEU A 128 -17.05 4.87 29.64
N MET A 129 -17.41 3.61 29.38
CA MET A 129 -18.09 2.78 30.40
C MET A 129 -17.26 2.62 31.68
N LYS A 130 -15.94 2.45 31.56
CA LYS A 130 -15.09 2.36 32.76
C LYS A 130 -15.11 3.66 33.57
N LYS A 131 -15.10 4.82 32.90
CA LYS A 131 -15.22 6.12 33.58
C LYS A 131 -16.58 6.25 34.28
N ASP A 132 -17.66 5.94 33.57
CA ASP A 132 -19.02 6.03 34.13
C ASP A 132 -19.16 5.12 35.36
N VAL A 133 -18.62 3.90 35.31
CA VAL A 133 -18.62 2.99 36.47
C VAL A 133 -17.80 3.56 37.62
N THR A 134 -16.60 4.10 37.38
CA THR A 134 -15.80 4.72 38.44
C THR A 134 -16.42 6.00 39.01
N GLU A 135 -17.27 6.69 38.25
CA GLU A 135 -18.00 7.87 38.73
C GLU A 135 -19.24 7.48 39.56
N ILE A 136 -19.84 6.31 39.29
CA ILE A 136 -20.96 5.76 40.07
C ILE A 136 -20.48 5.09 41.36
N GLU A 137 -19.26 4.52 41.36
CA GLU A 137 -18.60 4.09 42.59
C GLU A 137 -18.38 5.32 43.48
N HIS A 138 -19.14 5.40 44.57
CA HIS A 138 -19.01 6.48 45.53
C HIS A 138 -17.57 6.48 46.06
N PRO A 139 -16.97 7.66 46.31
CA PRO A 139 -15.61 7.72 46.81
C PRO A 139 -15.53 6.90 48.11
N LYS A 140 -14.59 5.95 48.16
CA LYS A 140 -14.36 5.05 49.32
C LYS A 140 -14.16 5.79 50.65
N CYS A 141 -13.89 7.09 50.60
CA CYS A 141 -13.74 7.94 51.77
C CYS A 141 -14.49 9.24 51.56
N ARG A 142 -15.13 9.70 52.63
CA ARG A 142 -15.66 11.06 52.73
C ARG A 142 -14.55 12.02 53.13
N TYR A 143 -14.38 13.09 52.37
CA TYR A 143 -13.52 14.22 52.74
C TYR A 143 -14.22 15.09 53.79
N VAL A 144 -13.54 15.39 54.90
CA VAL A 144 -14.03 16.34 55.91
C VAL A 144 -13.75 17.75 55.40
N ILE A 145 -14.81 18.54 55.24
CA ILE A 145 -14.71 19.89 54.69
C ILE A 145 -13.97 20.78 55.72
N LYS A 146 -13.27 21.81 55.24
CA LYS A 146 -12.55 22.75 56.10
C LYS A 146 -13.43 23.37 57.19
N GLU A 147 -14.67 23.72 56.85
CA GLU A 147 -15.64 24.27 57.81
C GLU A 147 -16.03 23.25 58.88
N GLU A 148 -16.31 22.00 58.49
CA GLU A 148 -16.60 20.91 59.43
C GLU A 148 -15.40 20.65 60.36
N ARG A 149 -14.17 20.70 59.82
CA ARG A 149 -12.93 20.57 60.60
C ARG A 149 -12.75 21.72 61.61
N GLU A 150 -13.01 22.95 61.19
CA GLU A 150 -12.91 24.12 62.07
C GLU A 150 -13.95 24.06 63.20
N GLN A 151 -15.18 23.62 62.89
CA GLN A 151 -16.22 23.37 63.90
C GLN A 151 -15.80 22.28 64.89
N LEU A 152 -15.23 21.18 64.39
CA LEU A 152 -14.72 20.09 65.24
C LEU A 152 -13.60 20.57 66.17
N LEU A 153 -12.62 21.33 65.65
CA LEU A 153 -11.54 21.90 66.45
C LEU A 153 -12.07 22.86 67.52
N LYS A 154 -13.06 23.68 67.17
CA LYS A 154 -13.68 24.60 68.13
C LYS A 154 -14.37 23.82 69.26
N GLY A 155 -15.16 22.80 68.94
CA GLY A 155 -15.81 21.95 69.95
C GLY A 155 -14.81 21.21 70.85
N LEU A 156 -13.69 20.72 70.30
CA LEU A 156 -12.64 20.08 71.10
C LEU A 156 -11.98 21.07 72.07
N LYS A 157 -11.71 22.31 71.63
CA LYS A 157 -11.14 23.36 72.48
C LYS A 157 -12.10 23.80 73.58
N GLU A 158 -13.39 23.95 73.26
CA GLU A 158 -14.43 24.25 74.25
C GLU A 158 -14.51 23.14 75.31
N ASN A 159 -14.50 21.86 74.90
CA ASN A 159 -14.50 20.73 75.84
C ASN A 159 -13.23 20.71 76.71
N TRP A 160 -12.07 21.02 76.13
CA TRP A 160 -10.81 21.14 76.90
C TRP A 160 -10.90 22.25 77.94
N GLU A 161 -11.44 23.43 77.60
CA GLU A 161 -11.63 24.54 78.56
C GLU A 161 -12.56 24.15 79.71
N GLU A 162 -13.67 23.47 79.43
CA GLU A 162 -14.59 22.98 80.46
C GLU A 162 -13.92 21.97 81.40
N LEU A 163 -13.17 21.01 80.85
CA LEU A 163 -12.49 19.98 81.63
C LEU A 163 -11.35 20.57 82.45
N GLN A 164 -10.62 21.53 81.87
CA GLN A 164 -9.56 22.25 82.54
C GLN A 164 -10.09 23.09 83.70
N LYS A 165 -11.26 23.74 83.56
CA LYS A 165 -11.93 24.44 84.66
C LYS A 165 -12.31 23.49 85.80
N LYS A 166 -12.78 22.28 85.48
CA LYS A 166 -13.08 21.23 86.48
C LYS A 166 -11.80 20.76 87.19
N TYR A 167 -10.70 20.61 86.46
CA TYR A 167 -9.40 20.25 87.01
C TYR A 167 -8.85 21.32 87.95
N GLN A 168 -8.89 22.59 87.53
CA GLN A 168 -8.42 23.73 88.35
C GLN A 168 -9.27 23.95 89.61
N GLY A 169 -10.54 23.56 89.58
CA GLY A 169 -11.43 23.58 90.76
C GLY A 169 -11.21 22.46 91.77
N LEU A 170 -10.27 21.53 91.52
CA LEU A 170 -9.96 20.46 92.47
C LEU A 170 -9.25 21.00 93.72
N PRO A 171 -9.53 20.43 94.91
CA PRO A 171 -8.76 20.73 96.11
C PRO A 171 -7.28 20.39 95.95
N ILE A 172 -6.39 21.27 96.41
CA ILE A 172 -4.93 21.08 96.37
C ILE A 172 -4.51 19.81 97.13
N LEU A 173 -5.23 19.47 98.22
CA LEU A 173 -4.98 18.28 99.04
C LEU A 173 -5.76 17.07 98.52
N THR A 174 -5.04 16.07 98.01
CA THR A 174 -5.58 14.80 97.49
C THR A 174 -5.32 13.64 98.46
N ASP A 175 -5.80 13.75 99.70
CA ASP A 175 -5.46 12.79 100.77
C ASP A 175 -6.24 11.46 100.70
N SER A 176 -7.32 11.41 99.93
CA SER A 176 -8.18 10.22 99.81
C SER A 176 -8.05 9.58 98.43
N ILE A 177 -8.09 8.24 98.38
CA ILE A 177 -8.00 7.43 97.15
C ILE A 177 -9.03 7.89 96.10
N ALA A 178 -10.24 8.26 96.51
CA ALA A 178 -11.27 8.77 95.61
C ALA A 178 -10.90 10.14 95.00
N LYS A 179 -10.25 11.02 95.76
CA LYS A 179 -9.75 12.32 95.26
C LYS A 179 -8.61 12.11 94.26
N VAL A 180 -7.71 11.16 94.54
CA VAL A 180 -6.61 10.79 93.63
C VAL A 180 -7.17 10.22 92.33
N HIS A 181 -8.10 9.28 92.38
CA HIS A 181 -8.74 8.73 91.17
C HIS A 181 -9.45 9.79 90.34
N ARG A 182 -10.18 10.71 90.99
CA ARG A 182 -10.86 11.81 90.30
C ARG A 182 -9.86 12.71 89.57
N LYS A 183 -8.73 13.03 90.20
CA LYS A 183 -7.66 13.82 89.58
C LYS A 183 -7.06 13.08 88.38
N LEU A 184 -6.67 11.81 88.56
CA LEU A 184 -6.08 11.00 87.49
C LEU A 184 -6.99 10.88 86.27
N LYS A 185 -8.29 10.64 86.48
CA LYS A 185 -9.26 10.56 85.39
C LYS A 185 -9.33 11.85 84.57
N LEU A 186 -9.37 13.01 85.25
CA LEU A 186 -9.38 14.31 84.58
C LEU A 186 -8.07 14.58 83.82
N GLU A 187 -6.92 14.14 84.35
CA GLU A 187 -5.63 14.26 83.67
C GLU A 187 -5.55 13.37 82.43
N GLU A 188 -6.11 12.17 82.48
CA GLU A 188 -6.19 11.27 81.32
C GLU A 188 -7.09 11.83 80.22
N GLU A 189 -8.27 12.33 80.58
CA GLU A 189 -9.21 12.98 79.65
C GLU A 189 -8.59 14.24 79.01
N LEU A 190 -7.91 15.08 79.80
CA LEU A 190 -7.18 16.26 79.27
C LEU A 190 -6.09 15.84 78.28
N LYS A 191 -5.28 14.84 78.63
CA LYS A 191 -4.22 14.32 77.73
C LYS A 191 -4.77 13.73 76.45
N GLN A 192 -5.97 13.13 76.48
CA GLN A 192 -6.63 12.63 75.28
C GLN A 192 -7.05 13.81 74.37
N LEU A 193 -7.75 14.81 74.92
CA LEU A 193 -8.15 16.00 74.16
C LEU A 193 -6.96 16.75 73.57
N GLU A 194 -5.86 16.90 74.31
CA GLU A 194 -4.63 17.53 73.81
C GLU A 194 -4.06 16.77 72.60
N LYS A 195 -4.03 15.44 72.66
CA LYS A 195 -3.58 14.61 71.54
C LYS A 195 -4.49 14.75 70.32
N ASP A 196 -5.80 14.73 70.54
CA ASP A 196 -6.80 14.80 69.46
C ASP A 196 -6.77 16.17 68.75
N ILE A 197 -6.68 17.26 69.52
CA ILE A 197 -6.51 18.63 68.98
C ILE A 197 -5.24 18.70 68.14
N VAL A 198 -4.11 18.22 68.66
CA VAL A 198 -2.83 18.23 67.94
C VAL A 198 -2.90 17.40 66.67
N LEU A 199 -3.58 16.26 66.69
CA LEU A 199 -3.76 15.39 65.53
C LEU A 199 -4.54 16.12 64.42
N ILE A 200 -5.66 16.77 64.76
CA ILE A 200 -6.48 17.48 63.77
C ILE A 200 -5.80 18.78 63.29
N GLU A 201 -5.07 19.48 64.16
CA GLU A 201 -4.33 20.69 63.77
C GLU A 201 -3.18 20.38 62.81
N LYS A 202 -2.43 19.31 63.06
CA LYS A 202 -1.30 18.87 62.21
C LYS A 202 -1.75 18.34 60.84
N HIS A 203 -2.98 17.87 60.71
CA HIS A 203 -3.49 17.26 59.49
C HIS A 203 -4.64 18.12 58.89
N PRO A 204 -4.35 18.99 57.90
CA PRO A 204 -5.37 19.83 57.27
C PRO A 204 -6.39 19.07 56.42
N TYR A 205 -6.00 17.92 55.87
CA TYR A 205 -6.82 17.08 54.99
C TYR A 205 -7.13 15.77 55.70
N ILE A 206 -8.42 15.52 55.97
CA ILE A 206 -8.89 14.33 56.70
C ILE A 206 -9.90 13.61 55.81
N TYR A 207 -9.74 12.28 55.70
CA TYR A 207 -10.63 11.40 54.96
C TYR A 207 -11.15 10.32 55.91
N VAL A 208 -12.45 10.07 55.88
CA VAL A 208 -13.15 9.13 56.77
C VAL A 208 -13.78 8.03 55.93
N TYR A 209 -13.56 6.77 56.33
CA TYR A 209 -14.20 5.60 55.73
C TYR A 209 -15.51 5.29 56.47
N GLU A 210 -16.51 4.73 55.78
CA GLU A 210 -17.66 4.17 56.48
C GLU A 210 -17.27 2.83 57.10
N ASP A 211 -17.66 2.58 58.35
CA ASP A 211 -17.23 1.41 59.15
C ASP A 211 -17.55 0.06 58.48
N ASN A 212 -18.50 0.03 57.54
CA ASN A 212 -18.86 -1.15 56.78
C ASN A 212 -17.73 -1.65 55.86
N ASP A 213 -16.88 -0.75 55.34
CA ASP A 213 -15.87 -1.07 54.32
C ASP A 213 -14.60 -1.74 54.90
N LEU A 214 -14.39 -1.65 56.22
CA LEU A 214 -13.23 -2.24 56.90
C LEU A 214 -13.41 -3.74 57.20
N THR A 215 -14.65 -4.24 57.18
CA THR A 215 -14.98 -5.64 57.51
C THR A 215 -15.03 -6.58 56.29
N SER A 216 -14.95 -6.02 55.08
CA SER A 216 -15.03 -6.74 53.81
C SER A 216 -13.68 -7.17 53.22
N ASN A 217 -12.62 -7.25 54.04
CA ASN A 217 -11.31 -7.82 53.67
C ASN A 217 -10.95 -9.03 54.54
#